data_AF-A0A2Z3HHD7-F1
#
_entry.id   AF-A0A2Z3HHD7-F1
#
_cell.length_a   1.000
_cell.length_b   1.000
_cell.length_c   1.000
_cell.angle_alpha   90.00
_cell.angle_beta   90.00
_cell.angle_gamma   90.00
#
_symmetry.space_group_name_H-M   'P 1'
#
loop_
_entity.id
_entity.type
_entity.pdbx_description
1 polymer ?
#
loop_
_entity_poly.entity_id
_entity_poly.type
_entity_poly.pdbx_seq_one_letter_code
_entity_poly.pdbx_strand_id
1 'polypeptide(L)'
;MFACFAALSLIGTVPAAECAPGSRYYFVLFGGQSVPFKPRTAHTWATFVKTTPTADGRTAVEQVTISWLPASGPVQPLRIRPVEGRNYTLDETFAKMAANNAQVSVWGPFETDAQRYELAARQANTLNSGAVTFRSVDSFRGNRAVQNCVHAVTYADPKLQSLRQPVIRVGEPGTSRLAAKYVDGGAVAGPQTHPEVLALIGADRYPTISRAAGERLRRQWR
;
A
#
# COMPACT_ATOMS: atom_id res chain seq x y z
N MET A 1 -9.22 52.25 -28.37
CA MET A 1 -10.03 51.78 -27.23
C MET A 1 -9.93 50.26 -27.18
N PHE A 2 -9.07 49.70 -26.31
CA PHE A 2 -9.00 48.26 -26.08
C PHE A 2 -9.50 48.00 -24.65
N ALA A 3 -10.63 47.30 -24.54
CA ALA A 3 -11.21 46.90 -23.26
C ALA A 3 -10.51 45.63 -22.76
N CYS A 4 -9.88 45.75 -21.59
CA CYS A 4 -9.22 44.64 -20.89
C CYS A 4 -10.25 43.98 -19.97
N PHE A 5 -10.67 42.76 -20.27
CA PHE A 5 -11.54 41.97 -19.38
C PHE A 5 -10.67 41.18 -18.40
N ALA A 6 -10.71 41.57 -17.12
CA ALA A 6 -10.13 40.81 -16.03
C ALA A 6 -11.13 39.72 -15.59
N ALA A 7 -10.80 38.45 -15.87
CA ALA A 7 -11.56 37.31 -15.37
C ALA A 7 -11.14 37.03 -13.91
N LEU A 8 -12.02 37.31 -12.96
CA LEU A 8 -11.88 36.91 -11.56
C LEU A 8 -12.20 35.41 -11.47
N SER A 9 -11.16 34.57 -11.27
CA SER A 9 -11.35 33.16 -10.94
C SER A 9 -11.76 33.03 -9.48
N LEU A 10 -13.02 32.66 -9.23
CA LEU A 10 -13.51 32.25 -7.92
C LEU A 10 -12.81 30.94 -7.51
N ILE A 11 -11.88 31.03 -6.57
CA ILE A 11 -11.28 29.87 -5.92
C ILE A 11 -12.34 29.31 -4.96
N GLY A 12 -13.12 28.33 -5.44
CA GLY A 12 -14.04 27.57 -4.61
C GLY A 12 -13.23 26.72 -3.62
N THR A 13 -13.31 27.04 -2.34
CA THR A 13 -12.83 26.17 -1.26
C THR A 13 -13.68 24.90 -1.26
N VAL A 14 -13.10 23.78 -1.70
CA VAL A 14 -13.73 22.46 -1.53
C VAL A 14 -13.83 22.19 -0.02
N PRO A 15 -15.02 22.05 0.56
CA PRO A 15 -15.14 21.73 1.97
C PRO A 15 -14.45 20.39 2.22
N ALA A 16 -13.58 20.34 3.23
CA ALA A 16 -13.01 19.09 3.70
C ALA A 16 -14.17 18.16 4.06
N ALA A 17 -14.22 16.97 3.46
CA ALA A 17 -15.23 15.98 3.80
C ALA A 17 -15.18 15.72 5.31
N GLU A 18 -16.22 16.14 6.01
CA GLU A 18 -16.33 15.97 7.45
C GLU A 18 -16.37 14.45 7.71
N CYS A 19 -15.41 13.94 8.49
CA CYS A 19 -15.40 12.53 8.83
C CYS A 19 -16.68 12.21 9.61
N ALA A 20 -17.43 11.20 9.16
CA ALA A 20 -18.59 10.73 9.88
C ALA A 20 -18.18 10.42 11.34
N PRO A 21 -18.90 10.96 12.35
CA PRO A 21 -18.54 10.77 13.75
C PRO A 21 -18.31 9.28 14.08
N GLY A 22 -17.20 8.98 14.75
CA GLY A 22 -16.86 7.61 15.14
C GLY A 22 -16.17 6.76 14.06
N SER A 23 -15.82 7.32 12.90
CA SER A 23 -15.02 6.60 11.89
C SER A 23 -13.64 6.24 12.44
N ARG A 24 -13.16 5.02 12.18
CA ARG A 24 -11.81 4.56 12.51
C ARG A 24 -11.08 4.13 11.25
N TYR A 25 -9.77 4.32 11.24
CA TYR A 25 -8.92 4.06 10.08
C TYR A 25 -7.86 3.05 10.43
N TYR A 26 -7.61 2.10 9.53
CA TYR A 26 -6.61 1.06 9.74
C TYR A 26 -5.69 0.92 8.54
N PHE A 27 -4.47 0.51 8.83
CA PHE A 27 -3.43 0.19 7.87
C PHE A 27 -2.98 -1.25 8.09
N VAL A 28 -3.09 -2.06 7.04
CA VAL A 28 -2.65 -3.45 7.03
C VAL A 28 -1.55 -3.59 5.98
N LEU A 29 -0.35 -3.99 6.40
CA LEU A 29 0.77 -4.18 5.50
C LEU A 29 1.04 -5.66 5.33
N PHE A 30 1.29 -6.08 4.09
CA PHE A 30 1.52 -7.47 3.73
C PHE A 30 2.82 -7.62 2.98
N GLY A 31 3.42 -8.81 3.13
CA GLY A 31 4.64 -9.20 2.46
C GLY A 31 4.56 -10.65 2.06
N GLY A 32 4.70 -10.91 0.76
CA GLY A 32 4.66 -12.25 0.21
C GLY A 32 6.00 -12.62 -0.43
N GLN A 33 6.39 -13.89 -0.32
CA GLN A 33 7.53 -14.46 -1.04
C GLN A 33 7.45 -15.99 -1.10
N SER A 34 8.01 -16.60 -2.15
CA SER A 34 8.14 -18.06 -2.21
C SER A 34 9.13 -18.61 -1.17
N VAL A 35 8.96 -19.87 -0.79
CA VAL A 35 9.92 -20.64 0.01
C VAL A 35 10.31 -21.91 -0.79
N PRO A 36 11.55 -22.04 -1.29
CA PRO A 36 12.69 -21.12 -1.12
C PRO A 36 12.50 -19.76 -1.80
N PHE A 37 13.24 -18.77 -1.31
CA PHE A 37 13.13 -17.38 -1.75
C PHE A 37 13.52 -17.20 -3.22
N LYS A 38 12.63 -16.58 -3.99
CA LYS A 38 12.88 -16.14 -5.37
C LYS A 38 12.55 -14.65 -5.47
N PRO A 39 13.49 -13.76 -5.84
CA PRO A 39 13.22 -12.32 -5.89
C PRO A 39 12.00 -11.94 -6.74
N ARG A 40 11.71 -12.68 -7.81
CA ARG A 40 10.58 -12.45 -8.72
C ARG A 40 9.19 -12.77 -8.13
N THR A 41 9.13 -13.44 -6.98
CA THR A 41 7.87 -13.78 -6.29
C THR A 41 7.64 -12.88 -5.08
N ALA A 42 8.62 -12.04 -4.73
CA ALA A 42 8.54 -11.14 -3.61
C ALA A 42 7.60 -9.96 -3.92
N HIS A 43 6.69 -9.66 -2.99
CA HIS A 43 5.76 -8.55 -3.12
C HIS A 43 5.46 -7.90 -1.77
N THR A 44 5.25 -6.58 -1.79
CA THR A 44 4.82 -5.78 -0.65
C THR A 44 3.57 -5.03 -1.10
N TRP A 45 2.49 -5.13 -0.33
CA TRP A 45 1.25 -4.40 -0.61
C TRP A 45 0.59 -3.98 0.70
N ALA A 46 -0.36 -3.06 0.61
CA ALA A 46 -1.10 -2.61 1.78
C ALA A 46 -2.59 -2.45 1.48
N THR A 47 -3.40 -2.60 2.52
CA THR A 47 -4.83 -2.26 2.51
C THR A 47 -5.07 -1.21 3.59
N PHE A 48 -5.68 -0.10 3.19
CA PHE A 48 -6.18 0.95 4.07
C PHE A 48 -7.67 0.75 4.25
N VAL A 49 -8.14 0.77 5.49
CA VAL A 49 -9.53 0.45 5.84
C VAL A 49 -10.12 1.63 6.59
N LYS A 50 -11.34 2.00 6.25
CA LYS A 50 -12.17 2.92 7.01
C LYS A 50 -13.37 2.16 7.50
N THR A 51 -13.60 2.16 8.81
CA THR A 51 -14.80 1.62 9.42
C THR A 51 -15.67 2.76 9.92
N THR A 52 -16.98 2.70 9.67
CA THR A 52 -17.94 3.71 10.10
C THR A 52 -19.12 3.01 10.78
N PRO A 53 -19.43 3.33 12.06
CA PRO A 53 -20.65 2.82 12.70
C PRO A 53 -21.90 3.28 11.92
N THR A 54 -22.84 2.37 11.68
CA THR A 54 -24.12 2.68 11.04
C THR A 54 -25.23 2.76 12.09
N ALA A 55 -26.33 3.44 11.74
CA ALA A 55 -27.46 3.69 12.67
C ALA A 55 -28.13 2.39 13.17
N ASP A 56 -28.00 1.29 12.44
CA ASP A 56 -28.51 -0.04 12.80
C ASP A 56 -27.50 -0.88 13.62
N GLY A 57 -26.41 -0.27 14.09
CA GLY A 57 -25.39 -0.92 14.90
C GLY A 57 -24.42 -1.81 14.11
N ARG A 58 -24.50 -1.85 12.79
CA ARG A 58 -23.48 -2.49 11.93
C ARG A 58 -22.28 -1.57 11.74
N THR A 59 -21.25 -2.12 11.08
CA THR A 59 -20.05 -1.37 10.70
C THR A 59 -19.96 -1.36 9.18
N ALA A 60 -20.08 -0.18 8.57
CA ALA A 60 -19.75 0.01 7.16
C ALA A 60 -18.22 -0.04 7.00
N VAL A 61 -17.75 -0.75 5.97
CA VAL A 61 -16.33 -0.95 5.70
C VAL A 61 -16.03 -0.47 4.29
N GLU A 62 -15.10 0.47 4.18
CA GLU A 62 -14.53 0.94 2.92
C GLU A 62 -13.04 0.58 2.91
N GLN A 63 -12.52 0.06 1.80
CA GLN A 63 -11.11 -0.32 1.72
C GLN A 63 -10.44 0.13 0.43
N VAL A 64 -9.16 0.50 0.54
CA VAL A 64 -8.29 0.81 -0.59
C VAL A 64 -7.07 -0.09 -0.51
N THR A 65 -6.91 -0.95 -1.51
CA THR A 65 -5.71 -1.79 -1.65
C THR A 65 -4.73 -1.18 -2.66
N ILE A 66 -3.47 -1.09 -2.24
CA ILE A 66 -2.34 -0.73 -3.10
C ILE A 66 -1.47 -1.98 -3.25
N SER A 67 -1.60 -2.64 -4.38
CA SER A 67 -0.85 -3.84 -4.78
C SER A 67 -0.33 -3.67 -6.21
N TRP A 68 0.83 -3.03 -6.33
CA TRP A 68 1.37 -2.64 -7.63
C TRP A 68 2.36 -3.67 -8.17
N LEU A 69 2.03 -4.30 -9.29
CA LEU A 69 2.84 -5.31 -9.97
C LEU A 69 2.79 -5.10 -11.50
N PRO A 70 3.66 -5.75 -12.31
CA PRO A 70 3.51 -5.74 -13.76
C PRO A 70 2.13 -6.24 -14.19
N ALA A 71 1.54 -5.60 -15.20
CA ALA A 71 0.35 -6.11 -15.88
C ALA A 71 0.68 -7.37 -16.71
N SER A 72 1.87 -7.41 -17.31
CA SER A 72 2.31 -8.45 -18.25
C SER A 72 2.75 -9.78 -17.61
N GLY A 73 2.52 -10.01 -16.32
CA GLY A 73 2.86 -11.27 -15.65
C GLY A 73 4.05 -11.17 -14.67
N PRO A 74 5.01 -12.11 -14.68
CA PRO A 74 6.02 -12.22 -13.62
C PRO A 74 6.88 -10.96 -13.46
N VAL A 75 7.23 -10.65 -12.20
CA VAL A 75 8.20 -9.61 -11.88
C VAL A 75 9.55 -9.95 -12.51
N GLN A 76 10.18 -8.98 -13.16
CA GLN A 76 11.51 -9.11 -13.76
C GLN A 76 12.48 -8.16 -13.04
N PRO A 77 13.15 -8.61 -11.95
CA PRO A 77 13.94 -7.73 -11.10
C PRO A 77 15.04 -6.94 -11.82
N LEU A 78 15.62 -7.53 -12.87
CA LEU A 78 16.72 -6.95 -13.64
C LEU A 78 16.27 -6.20 -14.90
N ARG A 79 14.95 -6.06 -15.14
CA ARG A 79 14.46 -5.34 -16.31
C ARG A 79 14.69 -3.84 -16.14
N ILE A 80 15.46 -3.26 -17.08
CA ILE A 80 15.83 -1.84 -17.07
C ILE A 80 14.67 -0.94 -17.52
N ARG A 81 13.93 -1.34 -18.57
CA ARG A 81 12.81 -0.57 -19.10
C ARG A 81 11.56 -0.80 -18.25
N PRO A 82 10.87 0.26 -17.82
CA PRO A 82 9.61 0.10 -17.12
C PRO A 82 8.56 -0.56 -18.02
N VAL A 83 7.57 -1.18 -17.41
CA VAL A 83 6.46 -1.86 -18.06
C VAL A 83 5.14 -1.30 -17.58
N GLU A 84 4.04 -1.60 -18.28
CA GLU A 84 2.72 -1.36 -17.74
C GLU A 84 2.56 -2.06 -16.38
N GLY A 85 2.11 -1.29 -15.39
CA GLY A 85 1.78 -1.82 -14.07
C GLY A 85 0.27 -1.91 -13.90
N ARG A 86 -0.14 -2.71 -12.92
CA ARG A 86 -1.53 -2.87 -12.52
C ARG A 86 -1.64 -2.86 -11.01
N ASN A 87 -2.63 -2.14 -10.50
CA ASN A 87 -3.00 -2.18 -9.09
C ASN A 87 -4.00 -3.33 -8.90
N TYR A 88 -3.57 -4.41 -8.29
CA TYR A 88 -4.40 -5.60 -8.08
C TYR A 88 -5.27 -5.42 -6.83
N THR A 89 -6.46 -6.04 -6.84
CA THR A 89 -7.28 -6.11 -5.62
C THR A 89 -6.60 -6.99 -4.56
N LEU A 90 -7.12 -6.96 -3.33
CA LEU A 90 -6.64 -7.82 -2.25
C LEU A 90 -6.73 -9.31 -2.63
N ASP A 91 -7.90 -9.75 -3.08
CA ASP A 91 -8.17 -11.14 -3.49
C ASP A 91 -7.30 -11.57 -4.68
N GLU A 92 -7.13 -10.70 -5.70
CA GLU A 92 -6.23 -10.96 -6.83
C GLU A 92 -4.77 -11.10 -6.39
N THR A 93 -4.36 -10.32 -5.39
CA THR A 93 -3.00 -10.37 -4.85
C THR A 93 -2.77 -11.67 -4.09
N PHE A 94 -3.71 -12.08 -3.24
CA PHE A 94 -3.63 -13.38 -2.57
C PHE A 94 -3.63 -14.55 -3.54
N ALA A 95 -4.47 -14.51 -4.58
CA ALA A 95 -4.48 -15.54 -5.63
C ALA A 95 -3.11 -15.64 -6.32
N LYS A 96 -2.45 -14.51 -6.60
CA LYS A 96 -1.08 -14.50 -7.13
C LYS A 96 -0.05 -15.08 -6.16
N MET A 97 -0.17 -14.80 -4.87
CA MET A 97 0.72 -15.36 -3.86
C MET A 97 0.57 -16.88 -3.79
N ALA A 98 -0.67 -17.39 -3.76
CA ALA A 98 -0.96 -18.81 -3.80
C ALA A 98 -0.38 -19.48 -5.05
N ALA A 99 -0.60 -18.89 -6.24
CA ALA A 99 -0.06 -19.42 -7.51
C ALA A 99 1.48 -19.50 -7.56
N ASN A 100 2.18 -18.73 -6.72
CA ASN A 100 3.64 -18.75 -6.62
C ASN A 100 4.17 -19.60 -5.46
N ASN A 101 3.31 -20.36 -4.77
CA ASN A 101 3.62 -21.03 -3.50
C ASN A 101 4.30 -20.07 -2.52
N ALA A 102 3.77 -18.83 -2.44
CA ALA A 102 4.29 -17.80 -1.58
C ALA A 102 3.67 -17.90 -0.18
N GLN A 103 4.54 -17.81 0.82
CA GLN A 103 4.12 -17.50 2.18
C GLN A 103 3.79 -16.01 2.25
N VAL A 104 2.74 -15.67 3.00
CA VAL A 104 2.32 -14.29 3.24
C VAL A 104 2.44 -13.98 4.72
N SER A 105 3.17 -12.92 5.05
CA SER A 105 3.18 -12.30 6.36
C SER A 105 2.34 -11.04 6.37
N VAL A 106 1.75 -10.74 7.53
CA VAL A 106 0.94 -9.55 7.79
C VAL A 106 1.50 -8.78 8.99
N TRP A 107 1.53 -7.46 8.87
CA TRP A 107 1.84 -6.50 9.92
C TRP A 107 0.63 -5.59 10.12
N GLY A 108 0.19 -5.46 11.38
CA GLY A 108 -1.09 -4.84 11.70
C GLY A 108 -2.21 -5.89 11.75
N PRO A 109 -3.48 -5.51 11.58
CA PRO A 109 -3.98 -4.15 11.27
C PRO A 109 -3.64 -3.14 12.37
N PHE A 110 -3.03 -2.02 11.99
CA PHE A 110 -2.71 -0.92 12.92
C PHE A 110 -3.72 0.21 12.74
N GLU A 111 -4.15 0.86 13.83
CA GLU A 111 -4.95 2.08 13.71
C GLU A 111 -4.11 3.24 13.17
N THR A 112 -4.66 4.00 12.22
CA THR A 112 -4.02 5.13 11.52
C THR A 112 -5.01 6.31 11.43
N ASP A 113 -4.69 7.32 10.62
CA ASP A 113 -5.51 8.52 10.46
C ASP A 113 -6.22 8.60 9.10
N ALA A 114 -7.21 9.50 9.02
CA ALA A 114 -7.95 9.79 7.81
C ALA A 114 -7.04 10.30 6.67
N GLN A 115 -5.98 11.07 7.00
CA GLN A 115 -5.08 11.63 6.00
C GLN A 115 -4.41 10.55 5.16
N ARG A 116 -3.95 9.46 5.80
CA ARG A 116 -3.32 8.32 5.12
C ARG A 116 -4.30 7.50 4.30
N TYR A 117 -5.53 7.34 4.78
CA TYR A 117 -6.60 6.73 3.99
C TYR A 117 -6.85 7.52 2.70
N GLU A 118 -7.00 8.84 2.82
CA GLU A 118 -7.22 9.74 1.67
C GLU A 118 -6.01 9.77 0.71
N LEU A 119 -4.78 9.73 1.24
CA LEU A 119 -3.59 9.59 0.42
C LEU A 119 -3.55 8.25 -0.31
N ALA A 120 -3.96 7.17 0.33
CA ALA A 120 -4.05 5.85 -0.30
C ALA A 120 -5.08 5.84 -1.43
N ALA A 121 -6.26 6.44 -1.22
CA ALA A 121 -7.29 6.58 -2.26
C ALA A 121 -6.76 7.35 -3.49
N ARG A 122 -6.12 8.50 -3.27
CA ARG A 122 -5.48 9.28 -4.35
C ARG A 122 -4.38 8.52 -5.06
N GLN A 123 -3.56 7.79 -4.32
CA GLN A 123 -2.48 7.00 -4.87
C GLN A 123 -3.03 5.83 -5.70
N ALA A 124 -4.05 5.12 -5.23
CA ALA A 124 -4.73 4.07 -6.01
C ALA A 124 -5.32 4.61 -7.31
N ASN A 125 -5.97 5.78 -7.28
CA ASN A 125 -6.47 6.47 -8.48
C ASN A 125 -5.33 6.83 -9.44
N THR A 126 -4.19 7.30 -8.91
CA THR A 126 -3.01 7.62 -9.72
C THR A 126 -2.45 6.38 -10.41
N LEU A 127 -2.31 5.26 -9.68
CA LEU A 127 -1.87 3.98 -10.25
C LEU A 127 -2.83 3.46 -11.33
N ASN A 128 -4.14 3.59 -11.10
CA ASN A 128 -5.18 3.14 -12.03
C ASN A 128 -5.35 4.05 -13.26
N SER A 129 -4.80 5.26 -13.25
CA SER A 129 -4.92 6.22 -14.36
C SER A 129 -4.06 5.88 -15.58
N GLY A 130 -3.12 4.93 -15.46
CA GLY A 130 -2.13 4.63 -16.49
C GLY A 130 -0.93 5.59 -16.52
N ALA A 131 -0.90 6.62 -15.67
CA ALA A 131 0.22 7.57 -15.58
C ALA A 131 1.49 6.99 -14.93
N VAL A 132 1.38 5.81 -14.30
CA VAL A 132 2.48 5.16 -13.58
C VAL A 132 2.81 3.83 -14.25
N THR A 133 4.10 3.60 -14.45
CA THR A 133 4.64 2.33 -14.96
C THR A 133 5.35 1.56 -13.84
N PHE A 134 5.44 0.24 -13.98
CA PHE A 134 6.12 -0.63 -13.02
C PHE A 134 7.59 -0.83 -13.39
N ARG A 135 8.47 -0.77 -12.39
CA ARG A 135 9.83 -1.32 -12.47
C ARG A 135 10.28 -1.78 -11.09
N SER A 136 10.84 -2.99 -10.98
CA SER A 136 11.27 -3.55 -9.69
C SER A 136 12.35 -2.71 -9.01
N VAL A 137 13.37 -2.30 -9.75
CA VAL A 137 14.38 -1.35 -9.30
C VAL A 137 14.00 0.01 -9.86
N ASP A 138 13.13 0.70 -9.15
CA ASP A 138 12.72 2.05 -9.51
C ASP A 138 13.65 3.10 -8.89
N SER A 139 13.41 4.33 -9.31
CA SER A 139 14.38 5.42 -9.35
C SER A 139 15.16 5.68 -8.05
N PHE A 140 16.49 5.71 -8.17
CA PHE A 140 17.39 6.40 -7.23
C PHE A 140 17.13 7.94 -7.18
N ARG A 141 16.31 8.46 -8.10
CA ARG A 141 16.06 9.90 -8.34
C ARG A 141 14.60 10.34 -8.11
N GLY A 142 13.74 9.51 -7.52
CA GLY A 142 12.37 9.90 -7.13
C GLY A 142 11.39 10.17 -8.29
N ASN A 143 11.48 9.41 -9.38
CA ASN A 143 10.57 9.51 -10.52
C ASN A 143 9.21 8.87 -10.19
N ARG A 144 8.20 9.68 -9.89
CA ARG A 144 6.84 9.22 -9.55
C ARG A 144 6.11 8.50 -10.70
N ALA A 145 6.55 8.65 -11.95
CA ALA A 145 5.95 7.93 -13.09
C ALA A 145 6.47 6.48 -13.23
N VAL A 146 7.47 6.08 -12.44
CA VAL A 146 8.02 4.72 -12.43
C VAL A 146 8.10 4.23 -10.99
N GLN A 147 7.26 3.27 -10.63
CA GLN A 147 7.13 2.79 -9.25
C GLN A 147 7.31 1.27 -9.14
N ASN A 148 7.94 0.84 -8.06
CA ASN A 148 7.92 -0.52 -7.54
C ASN A 148 6.78 -0.65 -6.51
N CYS A 149 6.57 -1.86 -5.98
CA CYS A 149 5.49 -2.13 -5.02
C CYS A 149 5.65 -1.39 -3.67
N VAL A 150 6.88 -1.19 -3.20
CA VAL A 150 7.18 -0.45 -1.96
C VAL A 150 6.93 1.06 -2.12
N HIS A 151 7.36 1.67 -3.23
CA HIS A 151 7.08 3.09 -3.49
C HIS A 151 5.60 3.34 -3.74
N ALA A 152 4.91 2.42 -4.41
CA ALA A 152 3.46 2.51 -4.57
C ALA A 152 2.73 2.62 -3.22
N VAL A 153 3.14 1.83 -2.22
CA VAL A 153 2.58 1.89 -0.86
C VAL A 153 3.04 3.14 -0.11
N THR A 154 4.34 3.48 -0.13
CA THR A 154 4.88 4.61 0.64
C THR A 154 4.45 5.98 0.15
N TYR A 155 4.00 6.11 -1.10
CA TYR A 155 3.37 7.35 -1.60
C TYR A 155 2.01 7.65 -0.96
N ALA A 156 1.43 6.70 -0.23
CA ALA A 156 0.26 6.93 0.62
C ALA A 156 0.63 7.45 2.04
N ASP A 157 1.87 7.87 2.30
CA ASP A 157 2.31 8.40 3.58
C ASP A 157 3.03 9.76 3.46
N PRO A 158 2.70 10.79 4.27
CA PRO A 158 3.31 12.11 4.18
C PRO A 158 4.84 12.13 4.35
N LYS A 159 5.39 11.27 5.22
CA LYS A 159 6.81 11.21 5.56
C LYS A 159 7.53 10.18 4.70
N LEU A 160 6.97 8.98 4.58
CA LEU A 160 7.64 7.85 3.92
C LEU A 160 7.65 7.97 2.39
N GLN A 161 6.81 8.81 1.78
CA GLN A 161 6.85 9.09 0.35
C GLN A 161 8.19 9.67 -0.15
N SER A 162 9.01 10.20 0.76
CA SER A 162 10.34 10.73 0.45
C SER A 162 11.46 9.68 0.50
N LEU A 163 11.16 8.46 0.97
CA LEU A 163 12.14 7.40 1.08
C LEU A 163 12.69 7.04 -0.30
N ARG A 164 14.01 7.17 -0.47
CA ARG A 164 14.73 6.63 -1.61
C ARG A 164 15.16 5.22 -1.26
N GLN A 165 14.44 4.19 -1.72
CA GLN A 165 14.87 2.81 -1.50
C GLN A 165 15.65 2.26 -2.70
N PRO A 166 16.98 2.05 -2.58
CA PRO A 166 17.64 1.07 -3.43
C PRO A 166 17.12 -0.31 -2.99
N VAL A 167 16.55 -1.06 -3.93
CA VAL A 167 15.83 -2.32 -3.69
C VAL A 167 16.78 -3.46 -3.34
N ILE A 168 17.49 -3.34 -2.21
CA ILE A 168 18.41 -4.36 -1.70
C ILE A 168 17.64 -5.39 -0.86
N ARG A 169 16.53 -4.98 -0.23
CA ARG A 169 15.70 -5.86 0.61
C ARG A 169 14.25 -5.91 0.12
N VAL A 170 13.94 -6.98 -0.62
CA VAL A 170 12.57 -7.35 -1.04
C VAL A 170 12.01 -8.50 -0.20
N GLY A 171 10.70 -8.71 -0.31
CA GLY A 171 9.96 -9.76 0.41
C GLY A 171 9.78 -9.39 1.88
N GLU A 172 9.53 -10.40 2.72
CA GLU A 172 9.21 -10.21 4.12
C GLU A 172 10.29 -9.44 4.92
N PRO A 173 11.61 -9.64 4.72
CA PRO A 173 12.60 -8.82 5.43
C PRO A 173 12.58 -7.34 5.03
N GLY A 174 12.18 -7.04 3.79
CA GLY A 174 11.98 -5.68 3.31
C GLY A 174 10.72 -5.07 3.92
N THR A 175 9.61 -5.80 3.84
CA THR A 175 8.31 -5.39 4.40
C THR A 175 8.36 -5.21 5.91
N SER A 176 9.03 -6.09 6.66
CA SER A 176 9.19 -5.96 8.13
C SER A 176 9.85 -4.64 8.52
N ARG A 177 10.89 -4.24 7.79
CA ARG A 177 11.55 -2.94 7.99
C ARG A 177 10.67 -1.77 7.59
N LEU A 178 9.86 -1.94 6.56
CA LEU A 178 8.89 -0.94 6.17
C LEU A 178 7.83 -0.77 7.27
N ALA A 179 7.33 -1.86 7.85
CA ALA A 179 6.41 -1.84 8.99
C ALA A 179 7.00 -1.05 10.17
N ALA A 180 8.27 -1.31 10.53
CA ALA A 180 8.96 -0.53 11.55
C ALA A 180 8.99 0.97 11.23
N LYS A 181 9.26 1.36 9.96
CA LYS A 181 9.26 2.77 9.55
C LYS A 181 7.88 3.43 9.66
N TYR A 182 6.80 2.70 9.42
CA TYR A 182 5.44 3.21 9.66
C TYR A 182 5.21 3.44 11.15
N VAL A 183 5.59 2.49 12.01
CA VAL A 183 5.49 2.63 13.48
C VAL A 183 6.36 3.78 14.00
N ASP A 184 7.66 3.76 13.72
CA ASP A 184 8.64 4.76 14.18
C ASP A 184 8.34 6.16 13.61
N GLY A 185 7.75 6.23 12.42
CA GLY A 185 7.36 7.47 11.76
C GLY A 185 6.12 8.14 12.35
N GLY A 186 5.44 7.48 13.31
CA GLY A 186 4.16 7.92 13.86
C GLY A 186 3.04 7.84 12.82
N ALA A 187 3.11 6.87 11.91
CA ALA A 187 2.07 6.67 10.89
C ALA A 187 0.87 5.87 11.39
N VAL A 188 1.03 5.25 12.56
CA VAL A 188 0.01 4.49 13.25
C VAL A 188 -0.02 4.95 14.70
N ALA A 189 -1.16 4.78 15.38
CA ALA A 189 -1.36 5.21 16.76
C ALA A 189 -0.47 4.43 17.77
N GLY A 190 0.13 3.32 17.34
CA GLY A 190 1.07 2.51 18.10
C GLY A 190 1.23 1.11 17.48
N PRO A 191 1.97 0.20 18.12
CA PRO A 191 2.13 -1.18 17.66
C PRO A 191 0.92 -2.08 17.98
N GLN A 192 -0.14 -1.54 18.59
CA GLN A 192 -1.37 -2.28 18.89
C GLN A 192 -2.01 -2.77 17.59
N THR A 193 -2.46 -4.03 17.59
CA THR A 193 -3.08 -4.67 16.43
C THR A 193 -4.57 -4.91 16.64
N HIS A 194 -5.30 -4.88 15.53
CA HIS A 194 -6.76 -5.04 15.45
C HIS A 194 -7.10 -6.24 14.55
N PRO A 195 -6.89 -7.49 15.01
CA PRO A 195 -7.05 -8.68 14.18
C PRO A 195 -8.46 -8.84 13.61
N GLU A 196 -9.48 -8.30 14.26
CA GLU A 196 -10.87 -8.26 13.79
C GLU A 196 -11.00 -7.58 12.41
N VAL A 197 -10.12 -6.63 12.10
CA VAL A 197 -10.13 -5.92 10.81
C VAL A 197 -9.75 -6.85 9.65
N LEU A 198 -8.98 -7.92 9.89
CA LEU A 198 -8.65 -8.90 8.84
C LEU A 198 -9.90 -9.63 8.33
N ALA A 199 -10.83 -9.96 9.21
CA ALA A 199 -12.12 -10.56 8.85
C ALA A 199 -13.01 -9.56 8.09
N LEU A 200 -13.02 -8.29 8.51
CA LEU A 200 -13.79 -7.23 7.83
C LEU A 200 -13.36 -7.02 6.38
N ILE A 201 -12.09 -7.25 6.05
CA ILE A 201 -11.57 -7.12 4.68
C ILE A 201 -11.44 -8.48 3.96
N GLY A 202 -11.90 -9.57 4.56
CA GLY A 202 -11.85 -10.93 4.01
C GLY A 202 -10.44 -11.52 3.86
N ALA A 203 -9.44 -10.94 4.54
CA ALA A 203 -8.05 -11.42 4.51
C ALA A 203 -7.83 -12.68 5.36
N ASP A 204 -8.68 -12.92 6.35
CA ASP A 204 -8.69 -14.11 7.21
C ASP A 204 -8.99 -15.42 6.45
N ARG A 205 -9.59 -15.32 5.26
CA ARG A 205 -9.81 -16.43 4.33
C ARG A 205 -8.51 -17.01 3.75
N TYR A 206 -7.38 -16.31 3.91
CA TYR A 206 -6.09 -16.70 3.36
C TYR A 206 -5.08 -17.03 4.45
N PRO A 207 -4.21 -18.03 4.25
CA PRO A 207 -3.16 -18.35 5.21
C PRO A 207 -2.16 -17.19 5.29
N THR A 208 -2.08 -16.57 6.46
CA THR A 208 -1.14 -15.49 6.75
C THR A 208 -0.41 -15.72 8.06
N ILE A 209 0.77 -15.13 8.20
CA ILE A 209 1.57 -15.17 9.43
C ILE A 209 1.63 -13.76 10.01
N SER A 210 1.07 -13.57 11.21
CA SER A 210 1.21 -12.31 11.94
C SER A 210 2.66 -12.09 12.35
N ARG A 211 3.17 -10.89 12.08
CA ARG A 211 4.56 -10.49 12.37
C ARG A 211 4.61 -9.21 13.19
N ALA A 212 5.66 -9.06 14.00
CA ALA A 212 5.95 -7.80 14.66
C ALA A 212 6.64 -6.83 13.70
N ALA A 213 6.35 -5.53 13.84
CA ALA A 213 7.05 -4.50 13.08
C ALA A 213 8.56 -4.52 13.41
N GLY A 214 9.41 -4.57 12.39
CA GLY A 214 10.87 -4.62 12.57
C GLY A 214 11.44 -5.99 12.96
N GLU A 215 10.62 -7.04 13.05
CA GLU A 215 11.07 -8.41 13.29
C GLU A 215 12.17 -8.82 12.31
N ARG A 216 13.25 -9.40 12.82
CA ARG A 216 14.39 -9.83 12.00
C ARG A 216 14.08 -11.17 11.32
N LEU A 217 13.58 -11.08 10.09
CA LEU A 217 13.28 -12.25 9.27
C LEU A 217 14.50 -12.69 8.43
N ARG A 218 14.77 -14.00 8.44
CA ARG A 218 15.82 -14.62 7.61
C ARG A 218 15.22 -15.17 6.32
N ARG A 219 15.91 -14.96 5.19
CA ARG A 219 15.55 -15.62 3.93
C ARG A 219 16.05 -17.04 3.94
N GLN A 220 15.19 -17.95 3.50
CA GLN A 220 15.60 -19.31 3.18
C GLN A 220 16.00 -19.34 1.70
N TRP A 221 17.32 -19.33 1.47
CA TRP A 221 17.90 -19.57 0.15
C TRP A 221 18.05 -21.07 -0.06
N ARG A 222 17.89 -21.52 -1.31
CA ARG A 222 18.39 -22.81 -1.77
C ARG A 222 19.52 -22.56 -2.74
#